data_AF-A0A0Q7DFJ5-F1
#
_entry.id   AF-A0A0Q7DFJ5-F1
#
_cell.length_a   1.000
_cell.length_b   1.000
_cell.length_c   1.000
_cell.angle_alpha   90.00
_cell.angle_beta   90.00
_cell.angle_gamma   90.00
#
_symmetry.space_group_name_H-M   'P 1'
#
loop_
_entity.id
_entity.type
_entity.pdbx_description
1 polymer ?
#
loop_
_entity_poly.entity_id
_entity_poly.type
_entity_poly.pdbx_seq_one_letter_code
_entity_poly.pdbx_strand_id
1 'polypeptide(L)'
;MRRRLAALAALPFFFGLSQSAQAAPQSDPLGDLIVSALTGALPGTPDFRMKATLYHAGAKGVGSLDSLGCKVVAMRTVAVDTKLIPRRTRLFIKETVGLPMPDGSKHDGVWYASDTGGAIKGEKIDLYTGHGSSSMRPLMALNLAKLSVAKVGVFKGCPPA
;
A
#
# COMPACT_ATOMS: atom_id res chain seq x y z
N MET A 1 4.41 10.42 -72.30
CA MET A 1 2.97 10.09 -72.33
C MET A 1 2.27 10.78 -71.15
N ARG A 2 1.03 11.22 -71.41
CA ARG A 2 0.13 12.12 -70.62
C ARG A 2 -0.07 11.68 -69.16
N ARG A 3 0.21 12.54 -68.17
CA ARG A 3 -0.73 13.34 -67.32
C ARG A 3 -1.91 12.56 -66.73
N ARG A 4 -2.08 12.55 -65.39
CA ARG A 4 -3.18 13.22 -64.64
C ARG A 4 -2.85 13.37 -63.14
N LEU A 5 -2.87 14.61 -62.67
CA LEU A 5 -3.08 15.02 -61.28
C LEU A 5 -4.59 14.99 -60.99
N ALA A 6 -4.99 14.64 -59.76
CA ALA A 6 -6.24 15.10 -59.16
C ALA A 6 -6.15 15.02 -57.62
N ALA A 7 -6.29 16.19 -56.98
CA ALA A 7 -6.56 16.39 -55.56
C ALA A 7 -8.08 16.43 -55.29
N LEU A 8 -8.47 16.60 -54.02
CA LEU A 8 -9.81 16.68 -53.37
C LEU A 8 -10.21 15.37 -52.65
N ALA A 9 -10.77 15.35 -51.43
CA ALA A 9 -11.23 16.39 -50.51
C ALA A 9 -11.26 15.84 -49.06
N ALA A 10 -11.33 16.77 -48.10
CA ALA A 10 -11.37 16.55 -46.65
C ALA A 10 -12.63 15.83 -46.13
N LEU A 11 -12.52 15.18 -44.95
CA LEU A 11 -13.44 15.29 -43.80
C LEU A 11 -12.89 14.47 -42.60
N PRO A 12 -12.95 15.00 -41.36
CA PRO A 12 -12.39 14.35 -40.17
C PRO A 12 -13.44 13.45 -39.50
N PHE A 13 -13.13 12.17 -39.31
CA PHE A 13 -13.92 11.30 -38.45
C PHE A 13 -13.40 11.41 -37.01
N PHE A 14 -13.99 12.31 -36.25
CA PHE A 14 -14.03 12.23 -34.78
C PHE A 14 -15.06 11.15 -34.41
N PHE A 15 -14.60 10.02 -33.87
CA PHE A 15 -15.45 9.12 -33.10
C PHE A 15 -14.89 9.03 -31.68
N GLY A 16 -15.74 9.43 -30.73
CA GLY A 16 -15.42 9.61 -29.33
C GLY A 16 -15.37 8.32 -28.52
N LEU A 17 -14.54 8.40 -27.47
CA LEU A 17 -14.76 8.01 -26.08
C LEU A 17 -15.31 6.60 -25.78
N SER A 18 -14.44 5.82 -25.13
CA SER A 18 -14.80 5.13 -23.89
C SER A 18 -13.58 5.12 -22.97
N GLN A 19 -13.33 6.25 -22.31
CA GLN A 19 -12.52 6.26 -21.10
C GLN A 19 -13.37 5.61 -20.01
N SER A 20 -12.99 4.41 -19.60
CA SER A 20 -13.40 3.83 -18.33
C SER A 20 -12.90 4.75 -17.23
N ALA A 21 -13.74 5.68 -16.79
CA ALA A 21 -13.53 6.42 -15.56
C ALA A 21 -13.60 5.41 -14.42
N GLN A 22 -12.45 5.04 -13.86
CA GLN A 22 -12.38 4.48 -12.51
C GLN A 22 -13.21 5.39 -11.61
N ALA A 23 -14.30 4.86 -11.06
CA ALA A 23 -15.07 5.52 -10.02
C ALA A 23 -14.09 5.88 -8.89
N ALA A 24 -13.78 7.16 -8.75
CA ALA A 24 -13.17 7.67 -7.55
C ALA A 24 -14.08 7.28 -6.38
N PRO A 25 -13.52 6.86 -5.22
CA PRO A 25 -14.34 6.60 -4.05
C PRO A 25 -15.19 7.85 -3.80
N GLN A 26 -16.50 7.67 -3.81
CA GLN A 26 -17.46 8.74 -3.61
C GLN A 26 -17.19 9.34 -2.23
N SER A 27 -16.60 10.54 -2.21
CA SER A 27 -16.37 11.29 -0.99
C SER A 27 -17.74 11.57 -0.37
N ASP A 28 -17.98 11.08 0.83
CA ASP A 28 -19.13 11.47 1.65
C ASP A 28 -18.67 12.63 2.53
N PRO A 29 -18.79 13.89 2.07
CA PRO A 29 -18.27 15.04 2.81
C PRO A 29 -18.93 15.18 4.18
N LEU A 30 -20.13 14.64 4.37
CA LEU A 30 -20.84 14.73 5.63
C LEU A 30 -20.33 13.67 6.62
N GLY A 31 -20.18 12.43 6.17
CA GLY A 31 -19.53 11.37 6.95
C GLY A 31 -18.10 11.75 7.35
N ASP A 32 -17.37 12.33 6.41
CA ASP A 32 -16.02 12.85 6.60
C ASP A 32 -15.96 13.94 7.68
N LEU A 33 -16.87 14.93 7.65
CA LEU A 33 -16.94 15.97 8.69
C LEU A 33 -17.34 15.43 10.06
N ILE A 34 -18.21 14.43 10.13
CA ILE A 34 -18.64 13.81 11.40
C ILE A 34 -17.48 13.03 12.01
N VAL A 35 -16.75 12.24 11.22
CA VAL A 35 -15.55 11.53 11.68
C VAL A 35 -14.50 12.54 12.15
N SER A 36 -14.32 13.64 11.42
CA SER A 36 -13.38 14.68 11.78
C SER A 36 -13.74 15.41 13.08
N ALA A 37 -15.02 15.71 13.28
CA ALA A 37 -15.51 16.32 14.51
C ALA A 37 -15.40 15.39 15.72
N LEU A 38 -15.60 14.08 15.53
CA LEU A 38 -15.52 13.08 16.60
C LEU A 38 -14.09 12.70 16.98
N THR A 39 -13.17 12.70 16.02
CA THR A 39 -11.80 12.20 16.19
C THR A 39 -10.73 13.28 16.19
N GLY A 40 -11.07 14.51 15.77
CA GLY A 40 -10.11 15.59 15.55
C GLY A 40 -9.18 15.37 14.35
N ALA A 41 -9.33 14.26 13.62
CA ALA A 41 -8.53 13.94 12.44
C ALA A 41 -9.24 14.42 11.17
N LEU A 42 -8.58 15.19 10.30
CA LEU A 42 -9.15 15.53 9.01
C LEU A 42 -9.29 14.24 8.15
N PRO A 43 -10.38 14.07 7.39
CA PRO A 43 -10.54 12.96 6.48
C PRO A 43 -9.35 12.91 5.51
N GLY A 44 -8.65 11.79 5.47
CA GLY A 44 -7.44 11.63 4.65
C GLY A 44 -6.13 12.09 5.31
N THR A 45 -6.13 12.53 6.57
CA THR A 45 -4.90 12.65 7.35
C THR A 45 -4.46 11.29 7.90
N PRO A 46 -3.17 10.94 7.81
CA PRO A 46 -2.70 9.68 8.36
C PRO A 46 -2.71 9.72 9.89
N ASP A 47 -3.22 8.66 10.51
CA ASP A 47 -3.22 8.50 11.97
C ASP A 47 -1.80 8.52 12.57
N PHE A 48 -0.80 8.06 11.79
CA PHE A 48 0.59 7.99 12.23
C PHE A 48 1.57 8.42 11.14
N ARG A 49 2.69 9.01 11.57
CA ARG A 49 3.87 9.30 10.76
C ARG A 49 5.02 8.40 11.18
N MET A 50 5.05 7.17 10.68
CA MET A 50 5.97 6.13 11.17
C MET A 50 7.27 6.07 10.39
N LYS A 51 8.41 5.91 11.07
CA LYS A 51 9.71 5.63 10.43
C LYS A 51 9.75 4.18 9.96
N ALA A 52 9.93 3.97 8.67
CA ALA A 52 10.01 2.64 8.09
C ALA A 52 11.39 2.02 8.22
N THR A 53 11.39 0.72 8.48
CA THR A 53 12.52 -0.19 8.20
C THR A 53 11.99 -1.34 7.37
N LEU A 54 12.90 -2.17 6.87
CA LEU A 54 12.58 -3.31 6.03
C LEU A 54 13.23 -4.56 6.60
N TYR A 55 12.55 -5.69 6.46
CA TYR A 55 13.10 -6.99 6.82
C TYR A 55 12.68 -8.06 5.80
N HIS A 56 13.40 -9.18 5.80
CA HIS A 56 13.16 -10.30 4.89
C HIS A 56 13.45 -11.62 5.61
N ALA A 57 12.81 -12.70 5.14
CA ALA A 57 13.15 -14.05 5.59
C ALA A 57 14.54 -14.44 5.08
N GLY A 58 15.26 -15.24 5.87
CA GLY A 58 16.65 -15.61 5.58
C GLY A 58 17.70 -14.65 6.16
N ALA A 59 17.29 -13.51 6.73
CA ALA A 59 18.17 -12.74 7.62
C ALA A 59 18.32 -13.47 8.98
N LYS A 60 19.47 -13.29 9.63
CA LYS A 60 19.74 -13.90 10.93
C LYS A 60 18.68 -13.49 11.96
N GLY A 61 18.01 -14.47 12.56
CA GLY A 61 16.97 -14.23 13.57
C GLY A 61 15.58 -13.92 13.03
N VAL A 62 15.35 -14.00 11.70
CA VAL A 62 14.03 -13.83 11.09
C VAL A 62 13.45 -15.20 10.73
N GLY A 63 12.32 -15.55 11.35
CA GLY A 63 11.57 -16.78 11.08
C GLY A 63 10.68 -16.69 9.84
N SER A 64 10.01 -17.81 9.52
CA SER A 64 9.00 -17.90 8.46
C SER A 64 7.57 -17.63 8.96
N LEU A 65 7.41 -17.49 10.28
CA LEU A 65 6.14 -17.20 10.94
C LEU A 65 6.18 -15.82 11.58
N ASP A 66 5.06 -15.12 11.52
CA ASP A 66 4.85 -13.88 12.25
C ASP A 66 4.48 -14.13 13.72
N SER A 67 4.35 -13.05 14.48
CA SER A 67 3.97 -13.06 15.89
C SER A 67 2.53 -13.54 16.18
N LEU A 68 1.73 -13.85 15.17
CA LEU A 68 0.43 -14.53 15.29
C LEU A 68 0.51 -16.04 14.97
N GLY A 69 1.69 -16.55 14.60
CA GLY A 69 1.88 -17.94 14.17
C GLY A 69 1.50 -18.18 12.71
N CYS A 70 1.26 -17.12 11.94
CA CYS A 70 0.91 -17.20 10.52
C CYS A 70 2.16 -17.11 9.66
N LYS A 71 2.11 -17.71 8.46
CA LYS A 71 3.20 -17.54 7.49
C LYS A 71 3.28 -16.07 7.07
N VAL A 72 4.49 -15.51 7.08
CA VAL A 72 4.73 -14.15 6.59
C VAL A 72 4.43 -14.06 5.09
N VAL A 73 3.74 -12.99 4.70
CA VAL A 73 3.35 -12.74 3.30
C VAL A 73 4.08 -11.50 2.80
N ALA A 74 4.85 -11.67 1.74
CA ALA A 74 5.65 -10.62 1.13
C ALA A 74 4.77 -9.41 0.78
N MET A 75 5.21 -8.23 1.23
CA MET A 75 4.50 -6.97 1.02
C MET A 75 3.06 -6.96 1.56
N ARG A 76 2.73 -7.79 2.55
CA ARG A 76 1.43 -7.78 3.25
C ARG A 76 1.62 -7.83 4.76
N THR A 77 2.60 -8.57 5.24
CA THR A 77 2.95 -8.62 6.67
C THR A 77 3.74 -7.39 7.10
N VAL A 78 3.38 -6.80 8.23
CA VAL A 78 4.11 -5.68 8.82
C VAL A 78 4.31 -5.89 10.32
N ALA A 79 5.52 -5.56 10.80
CA ALA A 79 5.82 -5.56 12.22
C ALA A 79 5.60 -4.17 12.83
N VAL A 80 4.92 -4.15 13.98
CA VAL A 80 4.51 -2.91 14.66
C VAL A 80 4.81 -2.94 16.15
N ASP A 81 4.79 -1.77 16.79
CA ASP A 81 4.69 -1.68 18.25
C ASP A 81 3.23 -1.89 18.68
N THR A 82 2.97 -2.99 19.40
CA THR A 82 1.63 -3.37 19.86
C THR A 82 1.01 -2.40 20.87
N LYS A 83 1.83 -1.53 21.48
CA LYS A 83 1.32 -0.46 22.35
C LYS A 83 0.65 0.67 21.56
N LEU A 84 1.04 0.90 20.31
CA LEU A 84 0.48 1.93 19.43
C LEU A 84 -0.53 1.36 18.43
N ILE A 85 -0.17 0.24 17.81
CA ILE A 85 -0.98 -0.46 16.81
C ILE A 85 -1.18 -1.89 17.30
N PRO A 86 -2.37 -2.23 17.80
CA PRO A 86 -2.68 -3.60 18.18
C PRO A 86 -2.45 -4.57 17.03
N ARG A 87 -2.06 -5.81 17.36
CA ARG A 87 -2.07 -6.89 16.37
C ARG A 87 -3.48 -7.08 15.82
N ARG A 88 -3.58 -7.64 14.62
CA ARG A 88 -4.84 -7.82 13.87
C ARG A 88 -5.44 -6.54 13.29
N THR A 89 -4.71 -5.42 13.31
CA THR A 89 -5.10 -4.20 12.60
C THR A 89 -4.72 -4.28 11.13
N ARG A 90 -5.62 -3.84 10.25
CA ARG A 90 -5.30 -3.54 8.85
C ARG A 90 -4.86 -2.08 8.77
N LEU A 91 -3.71 -1.87 8.14
CA LEU A 91 -3.11 -0.56 7.94
C LEU A 91 -3.16 -0.21 6.46
N PHE A 92 -3.37 1.06 6.16
CA PHE A 92 -3.15 1.63 4.86
C PHE A 92 -1.90 2.50 4.90
N ILE A 93 -0.96 2.23 4.00
CA ILE A 93 0.31 2.95 3.86
C ILE A 93 0.36 3.58 2.48
N LYS A 94 0.12 4.90 2.42
CA LYS A 94 -0.06 5.65 1.17
C LYS A 94 1.11 5.47 0.21
N GLU A 95 2.33 5.49 0.72
CA GLU A 95 3.56 5.43 -0.07
C GLU A 95 3.80 4.06 -0.71
N THR A 96 3.05 3.03 -0.32
CA THR A 96 3.16 1.68 -0.89
C THR A 96 2.18 1.43 -2.04
N VAL A 97 1.22 2.34 -2.28
CA VAL A 97 0.24 2.19 -3.37
C VAL A 97 0.96 2.22 -4.71
N GLY A 98 0.67 1.25 -5.57
CA GLY A 98 1.23 1.15 -6.92
C GLY A 98 2.59 0.49 -7.00
N LEU A 99 3.23 0.14 -5.88
CA LEU A 99 4.47 -0.62 -5.88
C LEU A 99 4.26 -2.01 -6.51
N PRO A 100 5.24 -2.54 -7.25
CA PRO A 100 5.12 -3.86 -7.85
C PRO A 100 5.14 -4.94 -6.78
N MET A 101 4.12 -5.80 -6.79
CA MET A 101 4.02 -6.98 -5.94
C MET A 101 4.82 -8.15 -6.51
N PRO A 102 5.19 -9.16 -5.68
CA PRO A 102 5.86 -10.37 -6.17
C PRO A 102 5.04 -11.18 -7.18
N ASP A 103 3.71 -11.10 -7.13
CA ASP A 103 2.78 -11.74 -8.07
C ASP A 103 2.58 -10.95 -9.38
N GLY A 104 3.26 -9.81 -9.54
CA GLY A 104 3.15 -8.91 -10.69
C GLY A 104 2.00 -7.91 -10.62
N SER A 105 1.15 -7.98 -9.60
CA SER A 105 0.09 -6.99 -9.36
C SER A 105 0.67 -5.68 -8.80
N LYS A 106 -0.18 -4.68 -8.62
CA LYS A 106 0.16 -3.43 -7.94
C LYS A 106 -0.34 -3.48 -6.50
N HIS A 107 0.53 -3.11 -5.57
CA HIS A 107 0.21 -3.03 -4.16
C HIS A 107 -0.91 -1.99 -3.93
N ASP A 108 -1.95 -2.35 -3.18
CA ASP A 108 -3.16 -1.54 -2.94
C ASP A 108 -3.02 -0.58 -1.74
N GLY A 109 -1.89 -0.65 -1.04
CA GLY A 109 -1.59 0.14 0.15
C GLY A 109 -1.90 -0.59 1.47
N VAL A 110 -2.53 -1.76 1.44
CA VAL A 110 -3.00 -2.46 2.63
C VAL A 110 -1.96 -3.43 3.17
N TRP A 111 -1.67 -3.26 4.46
CA TRP A 111 -0.77 -4.10 5.26
C TRP A 111 -1.49 -4.67 6.48
N TYR A 112 -1.01 -5.80 6.97
CA TYR A 112 -1.58 -6.56 8.07
C TYR A 112 -0.60 -6.54 9.24
N ALA A 113 -0.98 -5.85 10.32
CA ALA A 113 -0.22 -5.81 11.58
C ALA A 113 -0.31 -7.18 12.28
N SER A 114 0.44 -8.14 11.74
CA SER A 114 0.47 -9.52 12.21
C SER A 114 1.80 -9.87 12.88
N ASP A 115 2.82 -9.04 12.71
CA ASP A 115 4.15 -9.29 13.27
C ASP A 115 4.58 -8.24 14.30
N THR A 116 5.65 -8.55 15.03
CA THR A 116 6.26 -7.69 16.03
C THR A 116 7.77 -7.93 16.09
N GLY A 117 8.52 -6.97 16.62
CA GLY A 117 9.95 -7.14 16.83
C GLY A 117 10.42 -6.42 18.09
N GLY A 118 11.46 -6.95 18.74
CA GLY A 118 12.05 -6.35 19.94
C GLY A 118 12.50 -4.89 19.70
N ALA A 119 13.07 -4.64 18.52
CA ALA A 119 13.55 -3.32 18.09
C ALA A 119 12.49 -2.46 17.37
N ILE A 120 11.24 -2.93 17.27
CA ILE A 120 10.12 -2.19 16.68
C ILE A 120 9.28 -1.64 17.83
N LYS A 121 9.54 -0.37 18.15
CA LYS A 121 9.01 0.37 19.31
C LYS A 121 8.71 1.81 18.92
N GLY A 122 7.68 2.40 19.50
CA GLY A 122 7.21 3.74 19.17
C GLY A 122 6.75 3.84 17.72
N GLU A 123 6.95 5.01 17.11
CA GLU A 123 6.57 5.32 15.73
C GLU A 123 7.50 4.68 14.68
N LYS A 124 7.79 3.38 14.84
CA LYS A 124 8.59 2.58 13.92
C LYS A 124 7.74 1.45 13.34
N ILE A 125 7.90 1.20 12.04
CA ILE A 125 7.18 0.17 11.30
C ILE A 125 8.17 -0.63 10.45
N ASP A 126 8.11 -1.97 10.49
CA ASP A 126 9.02 -2.83 9.72
C ASP A 126 8.25 -3.57 8.62
N LEU A 127 8.55 -3.28 7.37
CA LEU A 127 7.83 -3.85 6.23
C LEU A 127 8.47 -5.17 5.81
N TYR A 128 7.68 -6.25 5.79
CA TYR A 128 8.17 -7.54 5.31
C TYR A 128 8.25 -7.55 3.80
N THR A 129 9.45 -7.76 3.27
CA THR A 129 9.72 -7.62 1.83
C THR A 129 9.67 -8.94 1.06
N GLY A 130 9.80 -10.08 1.76
CA GLY A 130 9.82 -11.40 1.15
C GLY A 130 11.03 -12.22 1.60
N HIS A 131 11.52 -13.10 0.72
CA HIS A 131 12.67 -13.96 1.00
C HIS A 131 13.95 -13.42 0.36
N GLY A 132 15.03 -13.37 1.14
CA GLY A 132 16.33 -12.86 0.71
C GLY A 132 16.40 -11.34 0.56
N SER A 133 17.62 -10.79 0.56
CA SER A 133 17.85 -9.35 0.50
C SER A 133 17.38 -8.70 -0.81
N SER A 134 17.36 -9.47 -1.91
CA SER A 134 16.86 -9.00 -3.20
C SER A 134 15.38 -8.62 -3.17
N SER A 135 14.59 -9.22 -2.27
CA SER A 135 13.16 -8.90 -2.10
C SER A 135 12.92 -7.48 -1.60
N MET A 136 13.93 -6.83 -1.01
CA MET A 136 13.82 -5.45 -0.51
C MET A 136 13.75 -4.40 -1.63
N ARG A 137 14.24 -4.73 -2.83
CA ARG A 137 14.41 -3.78 -3.95
C ARG A 137 13.19 -2.89 -4.24
N PRO A 138 11.94 -3.40 -4.29
CA PRO A 138 10.76 -2.55 -4.54
C PRO A 138 10.50 -1.51 -3.45
N LEU A 139 10.97 -1.76 -2.23
CA LEU A 139 10.71 -0.95 -1.05
C LEU A 139 11.93 -0.13 -0.60
N MET A 140 13.07 -0.22 -1.29
CA MET A 140 14.31 0.45 -0.86
C MET A 140 14.18 1.96 -0.73
N ALA A 141 13.42 2.60 -1.62
CA ALA A 141 13.17 4.04 -1.54
C ALA A 141 12.41 4.47 -0.27
N LEU A 142 11.72 3.53 0.40
CA LEU A 142 10.98 3.76 1.63
C LEU A 142 11.81 3.45 2.89
N ASN A 143 12.98 2.82 2.75
CA ASN A 143 13.79 2.48 3.92
C ASN A 143 14.22 3.74 4.67
N LEU A 144 13.97 3.80 5.96
CA LEU A 144 14.20 4.95 6.85
C LEU A 144 13.34 6.19 6.55
N ALA A 145 12.44 6.14 5.57
CA ALA A 145 11.50 7.21 5.28
C ALA A 145 10.39 7.29 6.35
N LYS A 146 9.70 8.44 6.40
CA LYS A 146 8.48 8.60 7.22
C LYS A 146 7.25 8.34 6.38
N LEU A 147 6.50 7.31 6.74
CA LEU A 147 5.31 6.85 6.02
C LEU A 147 4.03 7.41 6.64
N SER A 148 3.04 7.62 5.78
CA SER A 148 1.67 7.99 6.13
C SER A 148 0.88 6.71 6.39
N VAL A 149 0.59 6.42 7.66
CA VAL A 149 -0.10 5.18 8.06
C VAL A 149 -1.46 5.51 8.65
N ALA A 150 -2.51 4.85 8.16
CA ALA A 150 -3.87 4.95 8.69
C ALA A 150 -4.41 3.56 9.04
N LYS A 151 -5.25 3.47 10.07
CA LYS A 151 -5.98 2.25 10.44
C LYS A 151 -7.24 2.14 9.60
N VAL A 152 -7.36 1.04 8.86
CA VAL A 152 -8.50 0.80 7.92
C VAL A 152 -9.33 -0.43 8.30
N GLY A 153 -9.18 -0.89 9.55
CA GLY A 153 -10.01 -1.93 10.15
C GLY A 153 -9.19 -3.03 10.81
N VAL A 154 -9.81 -4.20 10.94
CA VAL A 154 -9.23 -5.38 11.59
C VAL A 154 -9.36 -6.62 10.71
N PHE A 155 -8.56 -7.65 10.98
CA PHE A 155 -8.63 -8.93 10.28
C PHE A 155 -8.66 -10.12 11.24
N LYS A 156 -9.25 -11.23 10.77
CA LYS A 156 -9.30 -12.52 11.47
C LYS A 156 -8.47 -13.56 10.71
N GLY A 157 -8.01 -14.59 11.40
CA GLY A 157 -7.11 -15.59 10.81
C GLY A 157 -5.73 -15.02 10.50
N CYS A 158 -5.14 -15.48 9.39
CA CYS A 158 -3.84 -15.07 8.87
C CYS A 158 -3.96 -14.05 7.73
N PRO A 159 -2.92 -13.23 7.48
CA PRO A 159 -2.87 -12.39 6.29
C PRO A 159 -3.05 -13.22 5.01
N PRO A 160 -3.80 -12.72 4.01
CA PRO A 160 -3.93 -13.38 2.72
C PRO A 160 -2.59 -13.32 1.96
N ALA A 161 -2.30 -14.39 1.21
CA ALA A 161 -1.12 -14.53 0.35
C ALA A 161 -1.32 -13.84 -1.00
#